data_AF-A0A2W6PCQ2-F1
#
_entry.id   AF-A0A2W6PCQ2-F1
#
_cell.length_a   1.000
_cell.length_b   1.000
_cell.length_c   1.000
_cell.angle_alpha   90.00
_cell.angle_beta   90.00
_cell.angle_gamma   90.00
#
_symmetry.space_group_name_H-M   'P 1'
#
loop_
_entity.id
_entity.type
_entity.pdbx_description
1 polymer ?
#
loop_
_entity_poly.entity_id
_entity_poly.type
_entity_poly.pdbx_seq_one_letter_code
_entity_poly.pdbx_strand_id
1 'polypeptide(L)'
;MSFITIVASTKFITVMSDGRASRGNVVVAEDMKKFIFINEGKLFVAIAGDYEYGSTFQEIFKTIDNFSPKEMIEGVYNKAQTLDIDARSFTISIGGVQDNKITVSMYDSDTNKTYHREPLEGNYDPIFFGEFPLPPEQMHQMFANILSKYETFPSHRQFWNA
;
A
#
# COMPACT_ATOMS: atom_id res chain seq x y z
N MET A 1 6.83 -14.68 -1.98
CA MET A 1 7.21 -13.26 -2.23
C MET A 1 6.03 -12.54 -2.83
N SER A 2 5.69 -11.39 -2.23
CA SER A 2 4.58 -10.52 -2.64
C SER A 2 5.08 -9.08 -2.63
N PHE A 3 4.67 -8.29 -3.61
CA PHE A 3 5.18 -6.94 -3.82
C PHE A 3 4.05 -5.92 -3.85
N ILE A 4 4.21 -4.86 -3.05
CA ILE A 4 3.41 -3.64 -3.13
C ILE A 4 4.37 -2.44 -3.15
N THR A 5 4.00 -1.38 -3.83
CA THR A 5 4.72 -0.10 -3.77
C THR A 5 3.71 1.03 -3.72
N ILE A 6 3.94 1.96 -2.80
CA ILE A 6 3.12 3.14 -2.64
C ILE A 6 4.00 4.37 -2.86
N VAL A 7 3.63 5.24 -3.78
CA VAL A 7 4.32 6.51 -4.00
C VAL A 7 3.34 7.61 -3.66
N ALA A 8 3.68 8.44 -2.68
CA ALA A 8 2.83 9.53 -2.23
C ALA A 8 3.55 10.87 -2.38
N SER A 9 2.82 11.86 -2.86
CA SER A 9 3.21 13.27 -2.85
C SER A 9 2.04 14.09 -2.31
N THR A 10 2.20 15.40 -2.16
CA THR A 10 1.08 16.28 -1.79
C THR A 10 0.01 16.38 -2.88
N LYS A 11 0.26 15.89 -4.09
CA LYS A 11 -0.64 16.03 -5.26
C LYS A 11 -1.26 14.73 -5.74
N PHE A 12 -0.55 13.61 -5.57
CA PHE A 12 -1.01 12.31 -6.03
C PHE A 12 -0.51 11.20 -5.12
N ILE A 13 -1.25 10.10 -5.12
CA ILE A 13 -0.84 8.85 -4.51
C ILE A 13 -1.06 7.72 -5.51
N THR A 14 -0.07 6.85 -5.63
CA THR A 14 -0.09 5.70 -6.52
C THR A 14 0.15 4.45 -5.69
N VAL A 15 -0.64 3.41 -5.95
CA VAL A 15 -0.41 2.05 -5.44
C VAL A 15 -0.15 1.12 -6.61
N MET A 16 0.88 0.30 -6.50
CA MET A 16 1.26 -0.72 -7.47
C MET A 16 1.42 -2.04 -6.74
N SER A 17 1.03 -3.15 -7.37
CA SER A 17 1.27 -4.49 -6.84
C SER A 17 1.63 -5.44 -7.97
N ASP A 18 2.32 -6.52 -7.65
CA ASP A 18 2.39 -7.66 -8.56
C ASP A 18 1.06 -8.45 -8.53
N GLY A 19 0.87 -9.33 -9.51
CA GLY A 19 -0.30 -10.20 -9.62
C GLY A 19 -0.11 -11.60 -9.01
N ARG A 20 1.07 -11.93 -8.46
CA ARG A 20 1.38 -13.32 -8.08
C ARG A 20 1.02 -13.59 -6.63
N ALA A 21 0.25 -14.63 -6.36
CA ALA A 21 -0.01 -15.10 -4.99
C ALA A 21 0.73 -16.41 -4.72
N SER A 22 1.33 -16.54 -3.54
CA SER A 22 2.03 -17.75 -3.12
C SER A 22 1.54 -18.22 -1.75
N ARG A 23 1.42 -19.54 -1.58
CA ARG A 23 1.28 -20.20 -0.29
C ARG A 23 2.56 -20.98 -0.02
N GLY A 24 3.40 -20.46 0.87
CA GLY A 24 4.79 -20.93 1.01
C GLY A 24 5.54 -20.82 -0.32
N ASN A 25 6.11 -21.93 -0.80
CA ASN A 25 6.89 -21.98 -2.04
C ASN A 25 6.06 -22.25 -3.31
N VAL A 26 4.73 -22.38 -3.18
CA VAL A 26 3.84 -22.72 -4.31
C VAL A 26 3.09 -21.49 -4.77
N VAL A 27 3.07 -21.24 -6.09
CA VAL A 27 2.21 -20.23 -6.71
C VAL A 27 0.78 -20.77 -6.77
N VAL A 28 -0.16 -20.01 -6.22
CA VAL A 28 -1.57 -20.41 -6.14
C VAL A 28 -2.48 -19.55 -7.02
N ALA A 29 -2.02 -18.37 -7.43
CA ALA A 29 -2.70 -17.53 -8.40
C ALA A 29 -1.70 -16.66 -9.17
N GLU A 30 -2.00 -16.47 -10.46
CA GLU A 30 -1.44 -15.43 -11.31
C GLU A 30 -2.61 -14.48 -11.62
N ASP A 31 -2.39 -13.16 -11.55
CA ASP A 31 -3.40 -12.09 -11.65
C ASP A 31 -4.30 -11.85 -10.40
N MET A 32 -3.77 -12.09 -9.21
CA MET A 32 -4.42 -11.69 -7.96
C MET A 32 -4.37 -10.17 -7.76
N LYS A 33 -5.53 -9.56 -7.54
CA LYS A 33 -5.63 -8.16 -7.11
C LYS A 33 -5.31 -8.04 -5.61
N LYS A 34 -4.21 -7.35 -5.29
CA LYS A 34 -3.71 -7.18 -3.91
C LYS A 34 -4.15 -5.89 -3.23
N PHE A 35 -4.93 -5.08 -3.92
CA PHE A 35 -5.48 -3.86 -3.37
C PHE A 35 -6.93 -3.65 -3.80
N ILE A 36 -7.69 -2.95 -2.98
CA ILE A 36 -9.04 -2.52 -3.28
C ILE A 36 -9.17 -1.02 -3.03
N PHE A 37 -10.07 -0.39 -3.77
CA PHE A 37 -10.50 0.96 -3.48
C PHE A 37 -11.73 0.91 -2.58
N ILE A 38 -11.78 1.81 -1.61
CA ILE A 38 -12.89 1.99 -0.65
C ILE A 38 -13.26 3.47 -0.60
N ASN A 39 -14.35 3.81 0.09
CA ASN A 39 -14.83 5.19 0.26
C ASN A 39 -14.89 5.95 -1.09
N GLU A 40 -15.65 5.38 -2.04
CA GLU A 40 -15.84 5.91 -3.40
C GLU A 40 -14.52 6.13 -4.19
N GLY A 41 -13.47 5.37 -3.86
CA GLY A 41 -12.17 5.50 -4.51
C GLY A 41 -11.24 6.53 -3.92
N LYS A 42 -11.65 7.21 -2.83
CA LYS A 42 -10.80 8.16 -2.12
C LYS A 42 -9.66 7.47 -1.37
N LEU A 43 -9.92 6.26 -0.87
CA LEU A 43 -8.95 5.46 -0.14
C LEU A 43 -8.72 4.12 -0.85
N PHE A 44 -7.56 3.52 -0.61
CA PHE A 44 -7.24 2.15 -0.97
C PHE A 44 -6.74 1.39 0.24
N VAL A 45 -6.91 0.07 0.18
CA VAL A 45 -6.26 -0.90 1.07
C VAL A 45 -5.44 -1.82 0.20
N ALA A 46 -4.18 -2.04 0.55
CA ALA A 46 -3.24 -2.89 -0.17
C ALA A 46 -2.61 -3.89 0.82
N ILE A 47 -2.50 -5.16 0.43
CA ILE A 47 -2.04 -6.24 1.30
C ILE A 47 -0.98 -7.08 0.61
N ALA A 48 0.20 -7.19 1.24
CA ALA A 48 1.26 -8.09 0.83
C ALA A 48 1.44 -9.17 1.90
N GLY A 49 1.60 -10.43 1.49
CA GLY A 49 1.77 -11.54 2.43
C GLY A 49 1.11 -12.81 1.89
N ASP A 50 0.78 -13.73 2.80
CA ASP A 50 0.07 -14.96 2.45
C ASP A 50 -1.35 -14.66 1.91
N TYR A 51 -1.75 -15.44 0.90
CA TYR A 51 -3.04 -15.36 0.21
C TYR A 51 -4.26 -15.33 1.17
N GLU A 52 -4.23 -16.12 2.24
CA GLU A 52 -5.36 -16.30 3.17
C GLU A 52 -5.73 -15.04 3.95
N TYR A 53 -4.76 -14.18 4.25
CA TYR A 53 -5.02 -12.90 4.92
C TYR A 53 -5.43 -11.81 3.92
N GLY A 54 -4.89 -11.86 2.70
CA GLY A 54 -5.29 -10.94 1.62
C GLY A 54 -6.80 -10.94 1.38
N SER A 55 -7.44 -12.11 1.33
CA SER A 55 -8.89 -12.21 1.16
C SER A 55 -9.67 -11.77 2.40
N THR A 56 -9.26 -12.23 3.58
CA THR A 56 -9.96 -11.96 4.85
C THR A 56 -10.04 -10.46 5.15
N PHE A 57 -8.92 -9.74 5.01
CA PHE A 57 -8.90 -8.31 5.29
C PHE A 57 -9.62 -7.50 4.20
N GLN A 58 -9.54 -7.90 2.92
CA GLN A 58 -10.30 -7.23 1.86
C GLN A 58 -11.81 -7.24 2.09
N GLU A 59 -12.36 -8.30 2.70
CA GLU A 59 -13.78 -8.35 3.05
C GLU A 59 -14.12 -7.43 4.22
N ILE A 60 -13.27 -7.38 5.26
CA ILE A 60 -13.44 -6.48 6.41
C ILE A 60 -13.49 -5.02 5.96
N PHE A 61 -12.64 -4.63 5.02
CA PHE A 61 -12.52 -3.23 4.61
C PHE A 61 -13.65 -2.74 3.69
N LYS A 62 -14.43 -3.65 3.08
CA LYS A 62 -15.60 -3.26 2.28
C LYS A 62 -16.76 -2.74 3.13
N THR A 63 -16.77 -3.05 4.43
CA THR A 63 -17.85 -2.66 5.35
C THR A 63 -17.47 -1.46 6.23
N ILE A 64 -16.28 -0.89 6.03
CA ILE A 64 -15.75 0.20 6.84
C ILE A 64 -15.95 1.52 6.08
N ASP A 65 -16.85 2.35 6.60
CA ASP A 65 -17.08 3.72 6.11
C ASP A 65 -16.61 4.75 7.13
N ASN A 66 -16.13 5.90 6.64
CA ASN A 66 -15.81 7.11 7.41
C ASN A 66 -14.64 7.03 8.42
N PHE A 67 -13.81 5.99 8.38
CA PHE A 67 -12.57 5.97 9.17
C PHE A 67 -11.39 6.55 8.39
N SER A 68 -10.51 7.24 9.10
CA SER A 68 -9.21 7.66 8.57
C SER A 68 -8.28 6.46 8.35
N PRO A 69 -7.32 6.54 7.41
CA PRO A 69 -6.32 5.49 7.24
C PRO A 69 -5.59 5.12 8.53
N LYS A 70 -5.39 6.08 9.44
CA LYS A 70 -4.82 5.85 10.77
C LYS A 70 -5.72 4.98 11.65
N GLU A 71 -6.99 5.34 11.81
CA GLU A 71 -7.93 4.57 12.63
C GLU A 71 -8.13 3.16 12.08
N MET A 72 -8.20 3.04 10.74
CA MET A 72 -8.34 1.75 10.09
C MET A 72 -7.15 0.82 10.37
N ILE A 73 -5.92 1.34 10.34
CA ILE A 73 -4.74 0.51 10.58
C ILE A 73 -4.55 0.17 12.07
N GLU A 74 -4.97 1.05 12.98
CA GLU A 74 -5.04 0.76 14.42
C GLU A 74 -6.06 -0.36 14.69
N GLY A 75 -7.18 -0.37 13.96
CA GLY A 75 -8.15 -1.47 13.97
C GLY A 75 -7.54 -2.80 13.51
N VAL A 76 -6.75 -2.80 12.43
CA VAL A 76 -5.98 -3.96 11.97
C VAL A 76 -5.02 -4.44 13.04
N TYR A 77 -4.21 -3.54 13.59
CA TYR A 77 -3.23 -3.87 14.62
C TYR A 77 -3.91 -4.56 15.81
N ASN A 78 -4.99 -3.97 16.33
CA ASN A 78 -5.74 -4.53 17.46
C ASN A 78 -6.32 -5.90 17.11
N LYS A 79 -6.88 -6.06 15.90
CA LYS A 79 -7.40 -7.36 15.45
C LYS A 79 -6.29 -8.39 15.31
N ALA A 80 -5.13 -7.99 14.81
CA ALA A 80 -3.95 -8.83 14.67
C ALA A 80 -3.44 -9.32 16.03
N GLN A 81 -3.49 -8.49 17.08
CA GLN A 81 -3.13 -8.94 18.44
C GLN A 81 -4.09 -10.00 19.01
N THR A 82 -5.37 -10.01 18.56
CA THR A 82 -6.38 -10.96 19.05
C THR A 82 -6.45 -12.25 18.25
N LEU A 83 -5.89 -12.23 17.04
CA LEU A 83 -5.76 -13.40 16.20
C LEU A 83 -4.38 -14.00 16.50
N ASP A 84 -4.30 -15.32 16.66
CA ASP A 84 -3.03 -16.03 16.82
C ASP A 84 -2.27 -16.04 15.47
N ILE A 85 -1.91 -14.86 14.96
CA ILE A 85 -1.26 -14.66 13.65
C ILE A 85 0.25 -14.91 13.74
N ASP A 86 0.75 -15.39 14.89
CA ASP A 86 2.16 -15.68 15.18
C ASP A 86 2.85 -16.63 14.16
N ALA A 87 2.12 -17.19 13.19
CA ALA A 87 2.67 -18.06 12.18
C ALA A 87 3.04 -17.41 10.83
N ARG A 88 2.59 -16.18 10.46
CA ARG A 88 2.74 -15.71 9.06
C ARG A 88 2.94 -14.20 8.88
N SER A 89 3.95 -13.84 8.09
CA SER A 89 4.31 -12.48 7.66
C SER A 89 3.29 -11.87 6.69
N PHE A 90 2.80 -10.68 7.00
CA PHE A 90 2.00 -9.84 6.13
C PHE A 90 2.17 -8.35 6.44
N THR A 91 1.88 -7.52 5.44
CA THR A 91 1.86 -6.08 5.53
C THR A 91 0.55 -5.57 4.96
N ILE A 92 -0.12 -4.68 5.70
CA ILE A 92 -1.32 -3.97 5.23
C ILE A 92 -1.00 -2.49 5.15
N SER A 93 -1.32 -1.88 4.03
CA SER A 93 -1.22 -0.44 3.82
C SER A 93 -2.58 0.13 3.47
N ILE A 94 -2.92 1.26 4.07
CA ILE A 94 -4.13 2.02 3.80
C ILE A 94 -3.69 3.42 3.44
N GLY A 95 -4.07 3.90 2.27
CA GLY A 95 -3.69 5.23 1.82
C GLY A 95 -4.74 5.85 0.93
N GLY A 96 -4.62 7.13 0.67
CA GLY A 96 -5.56 7.83 -0.20
C GLY A 96 -5.63 9.31 0.11
N VAL A 97 -6.75 9.91 -0.30
CA VAL A 97 -7.07 11.31 -0.05
C VAL A 97 -8.18 11.39 0.98
N GLN A 98 -7.89 12.02 2.12
CA GLN A 98 -8.87 12.34 3.15
C GLN A 98 -8.74 13.81 3.50
N ASP A 99 -9.86 14.54 3.57
CA ASP A 99 -9.90 15.98 3.88
C ASP A 99 -8.92 16.81 3.03
N ASN A 100 -8.84 16.49 1.74
CA ASN A 100 -7.92 17.07 0.76
C ASN A 100 -6.42 16.88 1.09
N LYS A 101 -6.08 15.93 1.94
CA LYS A 101 -4.70 15.55 2.27
C LYS A 101 -4.43 14.11 1.86
N ILE A 102 -3.23 13.87 1.33
CA ILE A 102 -2.75 12.52 1.06
C ILE A 102 -2.18 11.95 2.34
N THR A 103 -2.64 10.76 2.71
CA THR A 103 -2.18 10.07 3.91
C THR A 103 -1.90 8.61 3.59
N VAL A 104 -0.91 8.03 4.25
CA VAL A 104 -0.58 6.61 4.16
C VAL A 104 -0.29 6.07 5.55
N SER A 105 -0.97 4.98 5.88
CA SER A 105 -0.83 4.25 7.13
C SER A 105 -0.50 2.78 6.81
N MET A 106 0.33 2.15 7.62
CA MET A 106 0.75 0.76 7.42
C MET A 106 0.83 0.01 8.74
N TYR A 107 0.53 -1.29 8.70
CA TYR A 107 0.87 -2.27 9.71
C TYR A 107 1.77 -3.36 9.10
N ASP A 108 2.87 -3.67 9.78
CA ASP A 108 3.78 -4.76 9.47
C ASP A 108 3.75 -5.79 10.62
N SER A 109 3.37 -7.02 10.31
CA SER A 109 3.26 -8.10 11.30
C SER A 109 4.61 -8.57 11.82
N ASP A 110 5.68 -8.50 11.01
CA ASP A 110 6.98 -9.04 11.38
C ASP A 110 7.66 -8.16 12.44
N THR A 111 7.51 -6.85 12.30
CA THR A 111 7.99 -5.89 13.29
C THR A 111 6.95 -5.54 14.36
N ASN A 112 5.72 -5.99 14.17
CA ASN A 112 4.54 -5.65 14.96
C ASN A 112 4.40 -4.12 15.18
N LYS A 113 4.55 -3.35 14.10
CA LYS A 113 4.55 -1.88 14.16
C LYS A 113 3.57 -1.28 13.18
N THR A 114 2.98 -0.16 13.60
CA THR A 114 2.26 0.74 12.70
C THR A 114 3.13 1.92 12.30
N TYR A 115 2.90 2.41 11.08
CA TYR A 115 3.58 3.56 10.50
C TYR A 115 2.53 4.49 9.91
N HIS A 116 2.73 5.79 10.09
CA HIS A 116 1.83 6.81 9.55
C HIS A 116 2.67 7.90 8.90
N ARG A 117 2.30 8.29 7.68
CA ARG A 117 2.99 9.33 6.93
C ARG A 117 2.03 10.22 6.17
N GLU A 118 2.37 11.51 6.17
CA GLU A 118 1.86 12.51 5.24
C GLU A 118 3.06 12.99 4.42
N PRO A 119 2.96 13.03 3.08
CA PRO A 119 4.04 13.53 2.23
C PRO A 119 4.28 15.02 2.48
N LEU A 120 5.55 15.41 2.56
CA LEU A 120 5.95 16.81 2.76
C LEU A 120 5.93 17.61 1.45
N GLU A 121 5.64 18.91 1.52
CA GLU A 121 5.74 19.79 0.35
C GLU A 121 7.16 19.82 -0.23
N GLY A 122 7.27 19.75 -1.56
CA GLY A 122 8.54 19.83 -2.27
C GLY A 122 9.36 18.54 -2.33
N ASN A 123 8.91 17.47 -1.67
CA ASN A 123 9.54 16.15 -1.73
C ASN A 123 8.63 15.12 -2.42
N TYR A 124 9.22 14.32 -3.31
CA TYR A 124 8.67 13.01 -3.64
C TYR A 124 9.18 12.04 -2.58
N ASP A 125 8.30 11.62 -1.67
CA ASP A 125 8.62 10.60 -0.67
C ASP A 125 8.08 9.26 -1.17
N PRO A 126 8.87 8.46 -1.92
CA PRO A 126 8.45 7.13 -2.26
C PRO A 126 8.41 6.28 -0.99
N ILE A 127 7.25 5.65 -0.74
CA ILE A 127 7.04 4.86 0.47
C ILE A 127 7.00 3.37 0.10
N PHE A 128 8.15 2.71 0.26
CA PHE A 128 8.32 1.32 -0.11
C PHE A 128 7.86 0.39 1.02
N PHE A 129 7.00 -0.57 0.67
CA PHE A 129 6.47 -1.53 1.63
C PHE A 129 6.33 -2.92 1.01
N GLY A 130 7.09 -3.90 1.52
CA GLY A 130 7.04 -5.30 1.08
C GLY A 130 8.35 -6.05 1.27
N GLU A 131 8.33 -7.38 1.07
CA GLU A 131 9.54 -8.20 0.92
C GLU A 131 10.17 -7.92 -0.44
N PHE A 132 11.17 -7.05 -0.48
CA PHE A 132 11.91 -6.78 -1.70
C PHE A 132 13.11 -7.71 -1.83
N PRO A 133 13.45 -8.17 -3.05
CA PRO A 133 14.68 -8.91 -3.30
C PRO A 133 15.93 -8.02 -3.17
N LEU A 134 15.77 -6.70 -3.03
CA LEU A 134 16.84 -5.71 -2.97
C LEU A 134 16.79 -4.92 -1.66
N PRO A 135 17.95 -4.52 -1.10
CA PRO A 135 18.00 -3.64 0.06
C PRO A 135 17.22 -2.33 -0.16
N PRO A 136 16.60 -1.75 0.89
CA PRO A 136 15.77 -0.54 0.79
C PRO A 136 16.45 0.65 0.09
N GLU A 137 17.76 0.81 0.25
CA GLU A 137 18.54 1.88 -0.40
C GLU A 137 18.61 1.71 -1.93
N GLN A 138 18.79 0.48 -2.40
CA GLN A 138 18.83 0.16 -3.84
C GLN A 138 17.44 0.33 -4.47
N MET A 139 16.40 -0.03 -3.72
CA MET A 139 15.01 0.20 -4.09
C MET A 139 14.72 1.70 -4.23
N HIS A 140 15.09 2.50 -3.23
CA HIS A 140 14.98 3.95 -3.27
C HIS A 140 15.65 4.53 -4.52
N GLN A 141 16.87 4.10 -4.82
CA GLN A 141 17.63 4.63 -5.95
C GLN A 141 17.06 4.19 -7.30
N MET A 142 16.61 2.94 -7.44
CA MET A 142 15.95 2.45 -8.65
C MET A 142 14.69 3.26 -8.96
N PHE A 143 13.84 3.48 -7.95
CA PHE A 143 12.59 4.20 -8.12
C PHE A 143 12.78 5.71 -8.25
N ALA A 144 13.71 6.32 -7.52
CA ALA A 144 14.10 7.72 -7.75
C ALA A 144 14.60 7.93 -9.19
N ASN A 145 15.37 6.98 -9.74
CA ASN A 145 15.80 7.02 -11.14
C ASN A 145 14.67 6.80 -12.15
N ILE A 146 13.61 6.08 -11.78
CA ILE A 146 12.41 5.94 -12.61
C ILE A 146 11.61 7.23 -12.55
N LEU A 147 11.34 7.75 -11.36
CA LEU A 147 10.54 8.95 -11.12
C LEU A 147 11.20 10.22 -11.68
N SER A 148 12.53 10.36 -11.59
CA SER A 148 13.26 11.50 -12.17
C SER A 148 13.16 11.57 -13.69
N LYS A 149 12.92 10.44 -14.36
CA LYS A 149 12.61 10.42 -15.81
C LYS A 149 11.21 10.97 -16.12
N TYR A 150 10.35 11.07 -15.12
CA TYR A 150 9.00 11.62 -15.22
C TYR A 150 8.88 13.02 -14.57
N GLU A 151 9.93 13.56 -13.95
CA GLU A 151 9.93 14.93 -13.40
C GLU A 151 9.79 16.02 -14.49
N THR A 152 9.94 15.66 -15.77
CA THR A 152 9.62 16.50 -16.92
C THR A 152 8.21 16.23 -17.46
N PHE A 153 7.18 16.26 -16.61
CA PHE A 153 5.83 16.51 -17.12
C PHE A 153 5.65 18.03 -17.32
N PRO A 154 5.51 18.52 -18.57
CA PRO A 154 4.91 19.82 -18.77
C PRO A 154 3.51 19.77 -18.15
N SER A 155 3.04 20.88 -17.61
CA SER A 155 1.68 21.05 -17.10
C SER A 155 0.63 20.71 -18.17
N HIS A 156 0.31 19.42 -18.34
CA HIS A 156 -0.54 18.96 -19.42
C HIS A 156 -1.88 18.45 -18.90
N ARG A 157 -2.80 19.41 -18.91
CA ARG A 157 -4.26 19.34 -19.08
C ARG A 157 -4.72 18.54 -20.32
N GLN A 158 -3.98 17.54 -20.80
CA GLN A 158 -4.20 16.92 -22.13
C GLN A 158 -4.56 15.42 -22.13
N PHE A 159 -4.72 14.75 -20.99
CA PHE A 159 -5.05 13.32 -20.97
C PHE A 159 -6.56 12.98 -20.94
N TRP A 160 -7.46 13.96 -21.10
CA TRP A 160 -8.92 13.73 -21.07
C TRP A 160 -9.67 14.07 -22.37
N ASN A 161 -8.99 14.08 -23.52
CA ASN A 161 -9.65 14.22 -24.83
C ASN A 161 -9.08 13.22 -25.86
N ALA A 162 -9.21 11.92 -25.60
CA ALA A 162 -9.08 10.87 -26.59
C ALA A 162 -10.21 9.85 -26.41
#